data_AF-A0A2Z5EKZ9-F1
#
_entry.id   AF-A0A2Z5EKZ9-F1
#
_cell.length_a   1.000
_cell.length_b   1.000
_cell.length_c   1.000
_cell.angle_alpha   90.00
_cell.angle_beta   90.00
_cell.angle_gamma   90.00
#
_symmetry.space_group_name_H-M   'P 1'
#
loop_
_entity.id
_entity.type
_entity.pdbx_description
1 polymer ?
#
loop_
_entity_poly.entity_id
_entity_poly.type
_entity_poly.pdbx_seq_one_letter_code
_entity_poly.pdbx_strand_id
1 'polypeptide(L)'
;MPALVLAHINRWLIVAEQDLAGPFLSGETFTATAAYFFVITSWARFYDISLQPCPRISALLALVGNRVAVRAALHAEGHGMVDVPDPTPYP
;
A
#
# COMPACT_ATOMS: atom_id res chain seq x y z
N MET A 1 7.06 -4.13 25.20
CA MET A 1 7.52 -4.82 23.97
C MET A 1 6.72 -4.42 22.73
N PRO A 2 5.39 -4.61 22.62
CA PRO A 2 4.64 -4.28 21.39
C PRO A 2 4.70 -2.79 20.99
N ALA A 3 4.70 -1.88 21.96
CA ALA A 3 4.82 -0.44 21.69
C ALA A 3 6.14 -0.04 21.01
N LEU A 4 7.25 -0.70 21.33
CA LEU A 4 8.55 -0.43 20.70
C LEU A 4 8.58 -0.90 19.25
N VAL A 5 7.96 -2.06 18.97
CA VAL A 5 7.82 -2.59 17.61
C VAL A 5 6.99 -1.66 16.75
N LEU A 6 5.83 -1.21 17.26
CA LEU A 6 4.97 -0.27 16.55
C LEU A 6 5.67 1.08 16.31
N ALA A 7 6.39 1.60 17.30
CA ALA A 7 7.18 2.83 17.13
C ALA A 7 8.26 2.67 16.06
N HIS A 8 8.91 1.49 15.99
CA HIS A 8 9.89 1.19 14.96
C HIS A 8 9.26 1.12 13.56
N ILE A 9 8.12 0.44 13.41
CA ILE A 9 7.40 0.35 12.14
C ILE A 9 6.96 1.75 11.69
N ASN A 10 6.33 2.53 12.57
CA ASN A 10 5.87 3.88 12.26
C ASN A 10 7.02 4.80 11.83
N ARG A 11 8.19 4.69 12.46
CA ARG A 11 9.37 5.43 12.04
C ARG A 11 9.74 5.12 10.59
N TRP A 12 9.77 3.85 10.20
CA TRP A 12 10.11 3.47 8.83
C TRP A 12 9.04 3.83 7.81
N LEU A 13 7.76 3.78 8.19
CA LEU A 13 6.67 4.28 7.35
C LEU A 13 6.81 5.78 7.08
N ILE A 14 7.19 6.57 8.09
CA ILE A 14 7.44 8.02 7.93
C ILE A 14 8.63 8.28 7.01
N VAL A 15 9.73 7.53 7.17
CA VAL A 15 10.89 7.65 6.27
C VAL A 15 10.49 7.31 4.83
N ALA A 16 9.78 6.20 4.62
CA ALA A 16 9.34 5.81 3.29
C ALA A 16 8.37 6.84 2.67
N GLU A 17 7.44 7.40 3.44
CA GLU A 17 6.52 8.47 3.02
C GLU A 17 7.27 9.70 2.47
N GLN A 18 8.40 10.05 3.10
CA GLN A 18 9.24 11.17 2.68
C GLN A 18 10.04 10.84 1.40
N ASP A 19 10.53 9.61 1.29
CA ASP A 19 11.42 9.16 0.21
C ASP A 19 10.69 8.84 -1.12
N LEU A 20 9.36 8.85 -1.15
CA LEU A 20 8.62 8.75 -2.42
C LEU A 20 9.08 9.88 -3.36
N ALA A 21 9.55 9.51 -4.56
CA ALA A 21 10.03 10.47 -5.57
C ALA A 21 8.89 11.03 -6.45
N GLY A 22 7.66 10.52 -6.29
CA GLY A 22 6.47 10.89 -7.05
C GLY A 22 5.27 10.05 -6.57
N PRO A 23 4.40 9.53 -7.46
CA PRO A 23 3.39 8.54 -7.09
C PRO A 23 4.01 7.19 -6.70
N PHE A 24 5.27 6.91 -7.09
CA PHE A 24 6.03 5.72 -6.71
C PHE A 24 7.42 6.08 -6.18
N LEU A 25 8.10 5.09 -5.58
CA LEU A 25 9.50 5.23 -5.13
C LEU A 25 10.47 5.56 -6.27
N SER A 26 10.16 5.11 -7.50
CA SER A 26 10.97 5.36 -8.71
C SER A 26 10.48 6.57 -9.53
N GLY A 27 9.63 7.43 -8.96
CA GLY A 27 9.02 8.57 -9.65
C GLY A 27 7.68 8.22 -10.28
N GLU A 28 7.49 8.57 -11.55
CA GLU A 28 6.20 8.48 -12.26
C GLU A 28 5.88 7.09 -12.84
N THR A 29 6.92 6.28 -13.07
CA THR A 29 6.75 5.00 -13.78
C THR A 29 6.54 3.86 -12.78
N PHE A 30 5.54 3.02 -13.05
CA PHE A 30 5.33 1.81 -12.29
C PHE A 30 6.39 0.76 -12.61
N THR A 31 7.10 0.30 -11.59
CA THR A 31 8.16 -0.70 -11.67
C THR A 31 7.94 -1.80 -10.64
N ALA A 32 8.81 -2.82 -10.67
CA ALA A 32 8.82 -3.86 -9.63
C ALA A 32 8.91 -3.28 -8.21
N THR A 33 9.58 -2.14 -8.02
CA THR A 33 9.67 -1.44 -6.74
C THR A 33 8.30 -1.01 -6.22
N ALA A 34 7.43 -0.50 -7.10
CA ALA A 34 6.08 -0.10 -6.72
C ALA A 34 5.20 -1.31 -6.36
N ALA A 35 5.33 -2.41 -7.10
CA ALA A 35 4.62 -3.67 -6.80
C ALA A 35 5.04 -4.25 -5.44
N TYR A 36 6.35 -4.32 -5.18
CA TYR A 36 6.87 -4.82 -3.92
C TYR A 36 6.46 -3.94 -2.73
N PHE A 37 6.60 -2.61 -2.89
CA PHE A 37 6.25 -1.67 -1.85
C PHE A 37 4.74 -1.69 -1.54
N PHE A 38 3.89 -1.87 -2.55
CA PHE A 38 2.45 -2.10 -2.36
C PHE A 38 2.17 -3.30 -1.44
N VAL A 39 2.79 -4.45 -1.70
CA VAL A 39 2.58 -5.66 -0.88
C VAL A 39 3.01 -5.40 0.56
N ILE A 40 4.22 -4.89 0.78
CA ILE A 40 4.74 -4.65 2.14
C ILE A 40 3.90 -3.62 2.90
N THR A 41 3.51 -2.52 2.26
CA THR A 41 2.70 -1.47 2.92
C THR A 41 1.23 -1.87 3.09
N SER A 42 0.71 -2.79 2.27
CA SER A 42 -0.65 -3.33 2.45
C SER A 42 -0.81 -4.09 3.77
N TRP A 43 0.28 -4.67 4.30
CA TRP A 43 0.25 -5.38 5.57
C TRP A 43 -0.07 -4.51 6.77
N ALA A 44 0.17 -3.19 6.67
CA ALA A 44 -0.28 -2.26 7.69
C ALA A 44 -1.78 -2.39 7.94
N ARG A 45 -2.59 -2.64 6.90
CA ARG A 45 -4.04 -2.86 7.03
C ARG A 45 -4.37 -4.18 7.73
N PHE A 46 -3.65 -5.25 7.43
CA PHE A 46 -3.86 -6.57 8.06
C PHE A 46 -3.58 -6.55 9.57
N TYR A 47 -2.66 -5.71 10.03
CA TYR A 47 -2.26 -5.59 11.43
C TYR A 47 -2.84 -4.36 12.15
N ASP A 48 -3.83 -3.68 11.54
CA ASP A 48 -4.47 -2.47 12.10
C ASP A 48 -3.45 -1.36 12.46
N ILE A 49 -2.41 -1.22 11.65
CA ILE A 49 -1.41 -0.17 11.76
C ILE A 49 -1.88 1.04 10.95
N SER A 50 -2.11 2.15 11.66
CA SER A 50 -2.60 3.38 11.03
C SER A 50 -1.60 3.96 10.04
N LEU A 51 -2.05 4.16 8.80
CA LEU A 51 -1.34 4.91 7.75
C LEU A 51 -1.77 6.38 7.67
N GLN A 52 -2.53 6.89 8.66
CA GLN A 52 -2.98 8.29 8.66
C GLN A 52 -1.82 9.30 8.50
N PRO A 53 -0.65 9.12 9.15
CA PRO A 53 0.49 10.00 8.96
C PRO A 53 1.18 9.88 7.60
N CYS A 54 0.79 8.90 6.78
CA CYS A 54 1.43 8.55 5.51
C CYS A 54 0.42 8.62 4.32
N PRO A 55 -0.05 9.84 3.96
CA PRO A 55 -1.03 10.02 2.91
C PRO A 55 -0.53 9.61 1.51
N ARG A 56 0.76 9.77 1.19
CA ARG A 56 1.32 9.40 -0.13
C ARG A 56 1.44 7.89 -0.27
N ILE A 57 1.83 7.18 0.80
CA ILE A 57 1.76 5.72 0.84
C ILE A 57 0.31 5.25 0.65
N SER A 58 -0.66 5.89 1.32
CA SER A 58 -2.08 5.57 1.14
C SER A 58 -2.56 5.80 -0.30
N ALA A 59 -2.11 6.88 -0.95
CA ALA A 59 -2.39 7.14 -2.36
C ALA A 59 -1.74 6.10 -3.30
N LEU A 60 -0.49 5.70 -3.03
CA LEU A 60 0.20 4.63 -3.75
C LEU A 60 -0.57 3.32 -3.66
N LEU A 61 -1.03 2.95 -2.46
CA LEU A 61 -1.85 1.75 -2.24
C LEU A 61 -3.13 1.78 -3.10
N ALA A 62 -3.82 2.91 -3.17
CA ALA A 62 -5.00 3.06 -4.00
C ALA A 62 -4.67 2.95 -5.51
N LEU A 63 -3.61 3.63 -5.96
CA LEU A 63 -3.18 3.60 -7.36
C LEU A 63 -2.75 2.21 -7.82
N VAL A 64 -2.00 1.49 -7.00
CA VAL A 64 -1.53 0.13 -7.33
C VAL A 64 -2.67 -0.88 -7.19
N GLY A 65 -3.49 -0.77 -6.15
CA GLY A 65 -4.65 -1.64 -5.92
C GLY A 65 -5.71 -1.56 -7.03
N ASN A 66 -5.85 -0.42 -7.70
CA ASN A 66 -6.80 -0.26 -8.82
C ASN A 66 -6.35 -0.90 -10.14
N ARG A 67 -5.12 -1.43 -10.23
CA ARG A 67 -4.63 -2.07 -11.47
C ARG A 67 -5.32 -3.40 -11.71
N VAL A 68 -5.75 -3.64 -12.95
CA VAL A 68 -6.45 -4.88 -13.36
C VAL A 68 -5.66 -6.14 -12.97
N ALA A 69 -4.35 -6.17 -13.22
CA ALA A 69 -3.51 -7.31 -12.86
C ALA A 69 -3.39 -7.52 -11.35
N VAL A 70 -3.34 -6.43 -10.56
CA VAL A 70 -3.28 -6.50 -9.09
C VAL A 70 -4.61 -7.01 -8.55
N ARG A 71 -5.74 -6.51 -9.04
CA ARG A 71 -7.07 -7.00 -8.66
C ARG A 71 -7.26 -8.47 -9.01
N ALA A 72 -6.83 -8.88 -10.21
CA ALA A 72 -6.87 -10.29 -10.62
C ALA A 72 -6.02 -11.18 -9.72
N ALA A 73 -4.83 -10.71 -9.33
CA ALA A 73 -3.97 -11.42 -8.37
C ALA A 73 -4.64 -11.53 -6.99
N LEU A 74 -5.14 -10.42 -6.42
CA LEU A 74 -5.84 -10.42 -5.13
C LEU A 74 -7.06 -11.35 -5.11
N HIS A 75 -7.81 -11.42 -6.23
CA HIS A 75 -8.92 -12.35 -6.37
C HIS A 75 -8.46 -13.81 -6.45
N ALA A 76 -7.36 -14.10 -7.17
CA ALA A 76 -6.82 -15.44 -7.34
C ALA A 76 -6.10 -15.98 -6.10
N GLU A 77 -5.39 -15.11 -5.37
CA GLU A 77 -4.71 -15.42 -4.10
C GLU A 77 -5.72 -15.73 -2.98
N GLY A 78 -6.99 -15.39 -3.19
CA GLY A 78 -8.02 -15.33 -2.16
C GLY A 78 -7.93 -14.00 -1.41
N HIS A 79 -9.08 -13.46 -0.98
CA HIS A 79 -9.08 -12.26 -0.15
C HIS A 79 -8.28 -12.55 1.13
N GLY A 80 -7.02 -12.11 1.18
CA GLY A 80 -6.46 -11.67 2.45
C GLY A 80 -7.42 -10.61 3.02
N MET A 81 -7.45 -10.38 4.34
CA MET A 81 -8.41 -9.52 5.08
C MET A 81 -8.56 -8.02 4.64
N VAL A 82 -8.27 -7.64 3.40
CA VAL A 82 -8.46 -6.30 2.82
C VAL A 82 -9.40 -6.40 1.64
N ASP A 83 -10.66 -6.03 1.86
CA ASP A 83 -11.61 -5.79 0.78
C ASP A 83 -11.26 -4.45 0.11
N VAL A 84 -10.86 -4.50 -1.15
CA VAL A 84 -10.84 -3.30 -2.01
C VAL A 84 -12.25 -3.17 -2.58
N PRO A 85 -12.95 -2.04 -2.36
CA PRO A 85 -14.27 -1.85 -2.95
C PRO A 85 -14.18 -1.98 -4.46
N ASP A 86 -15.06 -2.77 -5.06
CA ASP A 86 -15.17 -2.82 -6.51
C ASP A 86 -15.44 -1.41 -7.04
N PRO A 87 -14.77 -0.98 -8.13
CA PRO A 87 -15.11 0.28 -8.76
C PRO A 87 -16.57 0.20 -9.24
N THR A 88 -17.33 1.25 -8.98
CA THR A 88 -18.64 1.45 -9.61
C THR A 88 -18.49 1.24 -11.12
N PRO A 89 -19.35 0.41 -11.75
CA PRO A 89 -19.31 0.24 -13.21
C PRO A 89 -19.38 1.63 -13.85
N TYR A 90 -18.46 1.91 -14.77
CA TYR A 90 -18.62 3.07 -15.63
C TYR A 90 -19.86 2.84 -16.50
N PRO A 91 -20.72 3.86 -16.72
CA PRO A 91 -21.90 3.72 -17.58
C PRO A 91 -21.55 3.29 -19.00
#